data_AF-A0A4Q2DWQ2-F1
#
_entry.id   AF-A0A4Q2DWQ2-F1
#
_cell.length_a   1.000
_cell.length_b   1.000
_cell.length_c   1.000
_cell.angle_alpha   90.00
_cell.angle_beta   90.00
_cell.angle_gamma   90.00
#
_symmetry.space_group_name_H-M   'P 1'
#
loop_
_entity.id
_entity.type
_entity.pdbx_description
1 polymer ?
#
loop_
_entity_poly.entity_id
_entity_poly.type
_entity_poly.pdbx_seq_one_letter_code
_entity_poly.pdbx_strand_id
1 'polypeptide(L)'
;MNDRCINDMIDQLAIFAAEVKKVARKVGTDGKLGVQAEVGNVQGIWQEITLSVNTMTGNMMTQVRGFAQLSAAPMDGDFTRFITVEASGEMDSLKTQIKQILFDLRDSIQKKNTAAREAVEWANRSKSEFLANMSHVDEG
;
A
#
# COMPACT_ATOMS: atom_id res chain seq x y z
N MET A 1 -29.34 -48.24 4.75
CA MET A 1 -29.15 -46.77 4.65
C MET A 1 -27.86 -46.43 5.41
N ASN A 2 -26.78 -45.86 4.86
CA ASN A 2 -26.27 -45.77 3.48
C ASN A 2 -24.78 -45.32 3.58
N ASP A 3 -23.84 -46.28 3.70
CA ASP A 3 -22.40 -45.97 3.93
C ASP A 3 -21.75 -45.11 2.83
N ARG A 4 -22.31 -45.11 1.61
CA ARG A 4 -21.83 -44.25 0.51
C ARG A 4 -21.99 -42.76 0.79
N CYS A 5 -23.11 -42.34 1.40
CA CYS A 5 -23.37 -40.91 1.61
C CYS A 5 -22.38 -40.31 2.62
N ILE A 6 -22.04 -41.09 3.65
CA ILE A 6 -21.03 -40.69 4.65
C ILE A 6 -19.64 -40.62 4.01
N ASN A 7 -19.28 -41.60 3.16
CA ASN A 7 -18.01 -41.57 2.44
C ASN A 7 -17.91 -40.35 1.51
N ASP A 8 -18.97 -40.03 0.76
CA ASP A 8 -18.99 -38.86 -0.12
C ASP A 8 -18.80 -37.54 0.65
N MET A 9 -19.43 -37.42 1.83
CA MET A 9 -19.24 -36.25 2.71
C MET A 9 -17.82 -36.16 3.30
N ILE A 10 -17.20 -37.29 3.63
CA ILE A 10 -15.81 -37.34 4.13
C ILE A 10 -14.83 -36.92 3.03
N ASP A 11 -15.03 -37.38 1.79
CA ASP A 11 -14.19 -37.01 0.67
C ASP A 11 -14.30 -35.51 0.35
N GLN A 12 -15.52 -34.95 0.41
CA GLN A 12 -15.73 -33.50 0.28
C GLN A 12 -15.02 -32.71 1.39
N LEU A 13 -15.03 -33.21 2.63
CA LEU A 13 -14.33 -32.58 3.74
C LEU A 13 -12.81 -32.60 3.55
N ALA A 14 -12.26 -33.70 3.03
CA ALA A 14 -10.84 -33.81 2.73
C ALA A 14 -10.41 -32.78 1.67
N ILE A 15 -11.22 -32.60 0.62
CA ILE A 15 -10.98 -31.60 -0.44
C ILE A 15 -11.06 -30.19 0.15
N PHE A 16 -12.11 -29.87 0.91
CA PHE A 16 -12.26 -28.58 1.59
C PHE A 16 -11.04 -28.24 2.45
N ALA A 17 -10.62 -29.18 3.31
CA ALA A 17 -9.49 -28.97 4.20
C ALA A 17 -8.18 -28.76 3.43
N ALA A 18 -7.98 -29.46 2.32
CA ALA A 18 -6.82 -29.27 1.45
C ALA A 18 -6.80 -27.87 0.82
N GLU A 19 -7.96 -27.39 0.34
CA GLU A 19 -8.11 -26.08 -0.28
C GLU A 19 -7.88 -24.93 0.70
N VAL A 20 -8.47 -24.99 1.89
CA VAL A 20 -8.24 -23.96 2.93
C VAL A 20 -6.78 -23.96 3.39
N LYS A 21 -6.15 -25.13 3.56
CA LYS A 21 -4.71 -25.21 3.87
C LYS A 21 -3.85 -24.62 2.75
N LYS A 22 -4.20 -24.86 1.49
CA LYS A 22 -3.52 -24.27 0.33
C LYS A 22 -3.59 -22.75 0.39
N VAL A 23 -4.78 -22.17 0.60
CA VAL A 23 -4.94 -20.71 0.69
C VAL A 23 -4.14 -20.14 1.86
N ALA A 24 -4.29 -20.73 3.05
CA ALA A 24 -3.59 -20.27 4.24
C ALA A 24 -2.06 -20.24 4.04
N ARG A 25 -1.49 -21.30 3.44
CA ARG A 25 -0.07 -21.33 3.10
C ARG A 25 0.28 -20.31 2.02
N LYS A 26 -0.47 -20.24 0.93
CA LYS A 26 -0.14 -19.37 -0.21
C LYS A 26 -0.23 -17.90 0.16
N VAL A 27 -1.28 -17.49 0.85
CA VAL A 27 -1.50 -16.09 1.25
C VAL A 27 -0.65 -15.76 2.47
N GLY A 28 -0.74 -16.57 3.52
CA GLY A 28 -0.14 -16.27 4.82
C GLY A 28 1.36 -16.56 4.92
N THR A 29 1.88 -17.51 4.14
CA THR A 29 3.31 -17.87 4.17
C THR A 29 4.04 -17.43 2.90
N ASP A 30 3.50 -17.77 1.73
CA ASP A 30 4.18 -17.48 0.46
C ASP A 30 3.93 -16.03 -0.02
N GLY A 31 3.05 -15.26 0.63
CA GLY A 31 2.69 -13.89 0.26
C GLY A 31 1.93 -13.77 -1.06
N LYS A 32 1.39 -14.87 -1.59
CA LYS A 32 0.62 -14.92 -2.84
C LYS A 32 -0.85 -14.63 -2.57
N LEU A 33 -1.19 -13.34 -2.45
CA LEU A 33 -2.52 -12.87 -2.02
C LEU A 33 -3.66 -13.15 -3.02
N GLY A 34 -3.36 -13.60 -4.24
CA GLY A 34 -4.33 -13.91 -5.30
C GLY A 34 -4.92 -15.30 -5.30
N VAL A 35 -4.53 -16.15 -4.35
CA VAL A 35 -5.03 -17.52 -4.29
C VAL A 35 -6.35 -17.55 -3.53
N GLN A 36 -7.35 -18.17 -4.13
CA GLN A 36 -8.66 -18.42 -3.54
C GLN A 36 -8.87 -19.93 -3.33
N ALA A 37 -9.73 -20.28 -2.38
CA ALA A 37 -10.19 -21.63 -2.16
C ALA A 37 -11.31 -21.91 -3.16
N GLU A 38 -11.17 -23.01 -3.90
CA GLU A 38 -12.17 -23.48 -4.86
C GLU A 38 -12.60 -24.87 -4.44
N VAL A 39 -13.77 -24.95 -3.82
CA VAL A 39 -14.32 -26.20 -3.31
C VAL A 39 -15.64 -26.46 -4.00
N GLY A 40 -15.66 -27.44 -4.91
CA GLY A 40 -16.88 -27.87 -5.59
C GLY A 40 -17.80 -28.67 -4.67
N ASN A 41 -19.11 -28.55 -4.88
CA ASN A 41 -20.15 -29.38 -4.25
C ASN A 41 -20.25 -29.32 -2.71
N VAL A 42 -19.70 -28.30 -2.05
CA VAL A 42 -19.94 -28.04 -0.62
C VAL A 42 -21.12 -27.10 -0.43
N GLN A 43 -21.97 -27.39 0.56
CA GLN A 43 -23.12 -26.60 0.94
C GLN A 43 -23.09 -26.27 2.44
N GLY A 44 -23.89 -25.29 2.86
CA GLY A 44 -24.01 -24.89 4.26
C GLY A 44 -22.72 -24.27 4.82
N ILE A 45 -22.38 -24.62 6.05
CA ILE A 45 -21.28 -24.00 6.82
C ILE A 45 -19.95 -24.01 6.05
N TRP A 46 -19.65 -25.06 5.28
CA TRP A 46 -18.39 -25.16 4.53
C TRP A 46 -18.29 -24.16 3.39
N GLN A 47 -19.42 -23.90 2.72
CA GLN A 47 -19.50 -22.87 1.70
C GLN A 47 -19.33 -21.49 2.32
N GLU A 48 -19.95 -21.24 3.48
CA GLU A 48 -19.81 -19.99 4.23
C GLU A 48 -18.36 -19.74 4.67
N ILE A 49 -17.66 -20.77 5.18
CA ILE A 49 -16.24 -20.65 5.55
C ILE A 49 -15.37 -20.39 4.32
N THR A 50 -15.61 -21.10 3.21
CA THR A 50 -14.88 -20.89 1.95
C THR A 50 -15.04 -19.44 1.46
N LEU A 51 -16.28 -18.93 1.46
CA LEU A 51 -16.58 -17.55 1.09
C LEU A 51 -15.92 -16.55 2.04
N SER A 52 -15.94 -16.82 3.34
CA SER A 52 -15.31 -15.97 4.35
C SER A 52 -13.80 -15.89 4.18
N VAL A 53 -13.13 -17.03 3.94
CA VAL A 53 -11.69 -17.09 3.65
C VAL A 53 -11.36 -16.33 2.37
N ASN A 54 -12.14 -16.52 1.29
CA ASN A 54 -11.94 -15.81 0.03
C ASN A 54 -12.17 -14.29 0.18
N THR A 55 -13.15 -13.89 0.99
CA THR A 55 -13.41 -12.47 1.30
C THR A 55 -12.26 -11.86 2.09
N MET A 56 -11.78 -12.55 3.14
CA MET A 56 -10.63 -12.10 3.94
C MET A 56 -9.39 -11.91 3.06
N THR A 57 -9.06 -12.89 2.23
CA THR A 57 -7.87 -12.85 1.36
C THR A 57 -8.00 -11.79 0.27
N GLY A 58 -9.20 -11.61 -0.31
CA GLY A 58 -9.49 -10.54 -1.26
C GLY A 58 -9.36 -9.13 -0.65
N ASN A 59 -9.86 -8.94 0.58
CA ASN A 59 -9.72 -7.69 1.32
C ASN A 59 -8.25 -7.38 1.60
N MET A 60 -7.50 -8.36 2.12
CA MET A 60 -6.06 -8.22 2.39
C MET A 60 -5.27 -7.89 1.12
N MET A 61 -5.57 -8.54 -0.02
CA MET A 61 -4.93 -8.23 -1.30
C MET A 61 -5.15 -6.77 -1.70
N THR A 62 -6.41 -6.33 -1.67
CA THR A 62 -6.78 -4.96 -2.04
C THR A 62 -6.06 -3.95 -1.16
N GLN A 63 -6.02 -4.20 0.15
CA GLN A 63 -5.37 -3.32 1.11
C GLN A 63 -3.85 -3.26 0.89
N VAL A 64 -3.17 -4.40 0.72
CA VAL A 64 -1.72 -4.45 0.46
C VAL A 64 -1.35 -3.78 -0.86
N ARG A 65 -2.11 -4.01 -1.93
CA ARG A 65 -1.90 -3.33 -3.22
C ARG A 65 -2.10 -1.81 -3.10
N GLY A 66 -3.11 -1.39 -2.36
CA GLY A 66 -3.34 0.02 -2.06
C GLY A 66 -2.16 0.66 -1.32
N PHE A 67 -1.56 -0.05 -0.37
CA PHE A 67 -0.38 0.44 0.34
C PHE A 67 0.87 0.52 -0.54
N ALA A 68 1.07 -0.46 -1.43
CA ALA A 68 2.14 -0.41 -2.42
C ALA A 68 2.00 0.80 -3.36
N GLN A 69 0.78 1.22 -3.68
CA GLN A 69 0.55 2.43 -4.46
C GLN A 69 0.82 3.70 -3.65
N LEU A 70 0.40 3.74 -2.37
CA LEU A 70 0.71 4.87 -1.48
C LEU A 70 2.23 5.06 -1.34
N SER A 71 3.00 3.98 -1.20
CA SER A 71 4.46 4.07 -1.08
C SER A 71 5.17 4.45 -2.38
N ALA A 72 4.54 4.24 -3.54
CA ALA A 72 5.09 4.64 -4.84
C ALA A 72 4.83 6.12 -5.18
N ALA A 73 3.79 6.75 -4.62
CA ALA A 73 3.38 8.13 -4.93
C ALA A 73 4.52 9.18 -4.90
N PRO A 74 5.51 9.13 -3.97
CA PRO A 74 6.65 10.06 -3.99
C PRO A 74 7.49 10.01 -5.26
N MET A 75 7.57 8.85 -5.94
CA MET A 75 8.38 8.68 -7.15
C MET A 75 7.82 9.47 -8.34
N ASP A 76 6.51 9.69 -8.35
CA ASP A 76 5.82 10.43 -9.41
C ASP A 76 5.78 11.95 -9.13
N GLY A 77 6.32 12.40 -7.99
CA GLY A 77 6.38 13.81 -7.60
C GLY A 77 5.03 14.42 -7.17
N ASP A 78 3.93 13.67 -7.28
CA ASP A 78 2.59 14.09 -6.88
C ASP A 78 2.15 13.41 -5.57
N PHE A 79 2.47 14.09 -4.47
CA PHE A 79 2.10 13.68 -3.11
C PHE A 79 0.65 14.03 -2.75
N THR A 80 -0.17 14.51 -3.69
CA THR A 80 -1.58 14.88 -3.43
C THR A 80 -2.55 13.76 -3.80
N ARG A 81 -2.12 12.83 -4.65
CA ARG A 81 -2.93 11.69 -5.13
C ARG A 81 -2.76 10.48 -4.23
N PHE A 82 -3.38 10.53 -3.05
CA PHE A 82 -3.50 9.32 -2.23
C PHE A 82 -4.64 8.46 -2.75
N ILE A 83 -4.33 7.24 -3.15
CA ILE A 83 -5.37 6.23 -3.38
C ILE A 83 -6.02 5.91 -2.04
N THR A 84 -7.33 6.10 -1.97
CA THR A 84 -8.11 5.78 -0.77
C THR A 84 -8.22 4.27 -0.64
N VAL A 85 -7.39 3.71 0.24
CA VAL A 85 -7.50 2.31 0.64
C VAL A 85 -8.58 2.19 1.71
N GLU A 86 -9.63 1.43 1.40
CA GLU A 86 -10.63 1.03 2.39
C GLU A 86 -10.00 0.00 3.33
N ALA A 87 -9.93 0.36 4.60
CA ALA A 87 -9.31 -0.44 5.64
C ALA A 87 -10.03 -0.17 6.96
N SER A 88 -9.99 -1.15 7.87
CA SER A 88 -10.53 -1.05 9.22
C SER A 88 -9.55 -1.69 10.21
N GLY A 89 -9.71 -1.40 11.50
CA GLY A 89 -8.87 -1.95 12.56
C GLY A 89 -7.39 -1.64 12.38
N GLU A 90 -6.53 -2.63 12.59
CA GLU A 90 -5.07 -2.49 12.48
C GLU A 90 -4.62 -2.03 11.08
N MET A 91 -5.33 -2.44 10.03
CA MET A 91 -4.99 -2.05 8.66
C MET A 91 -5.29 -0.56 8.42
N ASP A 92 -6.31 0.00 9.07
CA ASP A 92 -6.58 1.45 9.00
C ASP A 92 -5.53 2.27 9.74
N SER A 93 -5.05 1.76 10.88
CA SER A 93 -3.91 2.34 11.61
C SER A 93 -2.66 2.36 10.73
N LEU A 94 -2.32 1.23 10.08
CA LEU A 94 -1.17 1.14 9.17
C LEU A 94 -1.29 2.10 7.98
N LYS A 95 -2.48 2.19 7.37
CA LYS A 95 -2.77 3.18 6.32
C LYS A 95 -2.46 4.60 6.78
N THR A 96 -2.90 4.96 7.99
CA THR A 96 -2.72 6.29 8.55
C THR A 96 -1.25 6.59 8.84
N GLN A 97 -0.51 5.61 9.37
CA GLN A 97 0.94 5.74 9.59
C GLN A 97 1.70 5.96 8.27
N ILE A 98 1.39 5.17 7.23
CA ILE A 98 2.00 5.34 5.90
C ILE A 98 1.69 6.74 5.35
N LYS A 99 0.44 7.21 5.47
CA LYS A 99 0.07 8.56 5.04
C LYS A 99 0.86 9.64 5.78
N GLN A 100 1.03 9.52 7.10
CA GLN A 100 1.79 10.49 7.87
C GLN A 100 3.24 10.57 7.39
N ILE A 101 3.89 9.43 7.17
CA ILE A 101 5.26 9.37 6.64
C ILE A 101 5.36 10.08 5.28
N LEU A 102 4.38 9.87 4.39
CA LEU A 102 4.34 10.52 3.08
C LEU A 102 4.15 12.04 3.18
N PHE A 103 3.32 12.50 4.11
CA PHE A 103 3.14 13.93 4.38
C PHE A 103 4.42 14.56 4.91
N ASP A 104 5.08 13.93 5.87
CA ASP A 104 6.33 14.41 6.46
C ASP A 104 7.45 14.47 5.41
N LEU A 105 7.53 13.45 4.57
CA LEU A 105 8.48 13.41 3.46
C LEU A 105 8.24 14.54 2.46
N ARG A 106 6.97 14.75 2.05
CA ARG A 106 6.58 15.85 1.17
C ARG A 106 7.00 17.20 1.75
N ASP A 107 6.67 17.44 3.02
CA ASP A 107 6.98 18.69 3.69
C ASP A 107 8.49 18.94 3.78
N SER A 108 9.25 17.89 4.12
CA SER A 108 10.71 17.94 4.16
C SER A 108 11.32 18.30 2.78
N ILE A 109 10.82 17.70 1.70
CA ILE A 109 11.27 17.99 0.33
C ILE A 109 10.93 19.44 -0.05
N GLN A 110 9.72 19.90 0.23
CA GLN A 110 9.31 21.28 -0.08
C GLN A 110 10.17 22.29 0.68
N LYS A 111 10.39 22.07 1.97
CA LYS A 111 11.24 22.93 2.80
C LYS A 111 12.67 23.03 2.25
N LYS A 112 13.28 21.89 1.88
CA LYS A 112 14.63 21.87 1.29
C LYS A 112 14.66 22.58 -0.07
N ASN A 113 13.64 22.39 -0.91
CA ASN A 113 13.55 23.05 -2.21
C ASN A 113 13.42 24.57 -2.07
N THR A 114 12.61 25.06 -1.13
CA THR A 114 12.48 26.49 -0.85
C THR A 114 13.79 27.08 -0.33
N ALA A 115 14.42 26.44 0.66
CA ALA A 115 15.71 26.89 1.18
C ALA A 115 16.80 26.94 0.11
N ALA A 116 16.82 25.96 -0.80
CA ALA A 116 17.74 25.95 -1.93
C ALA A 116 17.50 27.14 -2.89
N ARG A 117 16.23 27.46 -3.18
CA ARG A 117 15.88 28.64 -4.00
C ARG A 117 16.30 29.94 -3.33
N GLU A 118 15.98 30.12 -2.06
CA GLU A 118 16.38 31.30 -1.28
C GLU A 118 17.90 31.48 -1.24
N ALA A 119 18.66 30.39 -1.08
CA ALA A 119 20.12 30.43 -1.10
C ALA A 119 20.69 30.88 -2.46
N VAL A 120 20.09 30.42 -3.57
CA VAL A 120 20.47 30.86 -4.92
C VAL A 120 20.11 32.33 -5.15
N GLU A 121 18.93 32.76 -4.72
CA GLU A 121 18.51 34.17 -4.83
C GLU A 121 19.40 35.11 -4.02
N TRP A 122 19.75 34.72 -2.79
CA TRP A 122 20.68 35.46 -1.95
C TRP A 122 22.05 35.59 -2.63
N ALA A 123 22.60 34.49 -3.16
CA ALA A 123 23.90 34.52 -3.84
C ALA A 123 23.87 35.44 -5.08
N ASN A 124 22.80 35.41 -5.86
CA ASN A 124 22.62 36.28 -7.02
C ASN A 124 22.49 37.76 -6.62
N ARG A 125 21.76 38.05 -5.53
CA ARG A 125 21.62 39.41 -5.00
C ARG A 125 22.97 39.95 -4.52
N SER A 126 23.70 39.22 -3.69
CA SER A 126 25.01 39.64 -3.18
C SER A 126 26.02 39.86 -4.31
N LYS A 127 26.02 39.00 -5.35
CA LYS A 127 26.85 39.22 -6.55
C LYS A 127 26.48 40.52 -7.27
N SER A 128 25.20 40.81 -7.42
CA SER A 128 24.72 42.02 -8.12
C SER A 128 25.08 43.29 -7.35
N GLU A 129 24.90 43.29 -6.02
CA GLU A 129 25.30 44.39 -5.14
C GLU A 129 26.81 44.66 -5.22
N PHE A 130 27.62 43.60 -5.23
CA PHE A 130 29.07 43.72 -5.36
C PHE A 130 29.48 44.39 -6.69
N LEU A 131 28.86 43.99 -7.80
CA LEU A 131 29.14 44.57 -9.12
C LEU A 131 28.70 46.05 -9.21
N ALA A 132 27.54 46.40 -8.66
CA ALA A 132 27.03 47.77 -8.65
C ALA A 132 27.91 48.74 -7.83
N ASN A 133 28.45 48.26 -6.70
CA ASN A 133 29.37 49.07 -5.89
C ASN A 133 30.71 49.32 -6.61
N MET A 134 31.20 48.38 -7.42
CA MET A 134 32.44 48.57 -8.19
C MET A 134 32.26 49.52 -9.38
N SER A 135 31.12 49.49 -10.07
CA SER A 135 30.87 50.45 -11.16
C SER A 135 30.81 51.90 -10.66
N HIS A 136 30.35 52.12 -9.42
CA HIS A 136 30.37 53.45 -8.81
C HIS A 136 31.77 53.96 -8.44
N VAL A 137 32.78 53.08 -8.34
CA VAL A 137 34.16 53.45 -7.98
C VAL A 137 34.99 53.82 -9.23
N ASP A 138 34.62 53.32 -10.41
CA ASP A 138 35.33 53.59 -11.69
C ASP A 138 34.86 54.88 -12.40
N GLU A 139 33.81 55.57 -11.91
CA GLU A 139 33.25 56.79 -12.51
C GLU A 139 33.66 58.11 -11.81
N GLY A 140 34.58 58.07 -10.84
CA GLY A 140 35.10 59.26 -10.11
C GLY A 140 36.56 59.57 -10.42
#